data_AF-A0A3A9JVC8-F1
#
_entry.id   AF-A0A3A9JVC8-F1
#
_cell.length_a   1.000
_cell.length_b   1.000
_cell.length_c   1.000
_cell.angle_alpha   90.00
_cell.angle_beta   90.00
_cell.angle_gamma   90.00
#
_symmetry.space_group_name_H-M   'P 1'
#
loop_
_entity.id
_entity.type
_entity.pdbx_description
1 polymer ?
#
loop_
_entity_poly.entity_id
_entity_poly.type
_entity_poly.pdbx_seq_one_letter_code
_entity_poly.pdbx_strand_id
1 'polypeptide(L)'
;MTAAASPRLSAASLDSLPAGTRRPGYDRAAQGIGIVHLGLGAFHRAHQAVYTDDRLEAGETGWGICGLSLRSPAVREALAPQDGLYTVLTRGPGGDEARIIGSVLEALTVPEQPDLALARLADPATRVISLTVTEKAYCRDSSGALDERHPDIRHDLEGQGTPRSVPGLLAAALRRRAGTGAG
;
A
#
# COMPACT_ATOMS: atom_id res chain seq x y z
N MET A 1 -16.89 -17.43 31.99
CA MET A 1 -17.45 -17.01 30.70
C MET A 1 -16.29 -16.91 29.72
N THR A 2 -16.17 -17.84 28.78
CA THR A 2 -15.21 -17.74 27.68
C THR A 2 -15.64 -16.55 26.82
N ALA A 3 -14.80 -15.52 26.70
CA ALA A 3 -15.03 -14.46 25.74
C ALA A 3 -15.13 -15.13 24.36
N ALA A 4 -16.30 -15.05 23.72
CA ALA A 4 -16.43 -15.47 22.33
C ALA A 4 -15.38 -14.71 21.53
N ALA A 5 -14.59 -15.42 20.73
CA ALA A 5 -13.56 -14.79 19.90
C ALA A 5 -14.23 -13.71 19.05
N SER A 6 -13.80 -12.46 19.21
CA SER A 6 -14.33 -11.37 18.39
C SER A 6 -14.09 -11.70 16.92
N PRO A 7 -15.09 -11.50 16.04
CA PRO A 7 -14.91 -11.75 14.62
C PRO A 7 -13.74 -10.93 14.10
N ARG A 8 -12.98 -11.49 13.16
CA ARG A 8 -11.92 -10.76 12.47
C ARG A 8 -12.51 -9.48 11.85
N LEU A 9 -11.76 -8.37 11.93
CA LEU A 9 -12.15 -7.13 11.26
C LEU A 9 -12.30 -7.39 9.76
N SER A 10 -13.40 -6.93 9.18
CA SER A 10 -13.71 -6.97 7.75
C SER A 10 -14.84 -5.98 7.48
N ALA A 11 -15.15 -5.74 6.20
CA ALA A 11 -16.29 -4.89 5.83
C ALA A 11 -17.60 -5.41 6.45
N ALA A 12 -17.76 -6.73 6.52
CA ALA A 12 -18.93 -7.38 7.11
C ALA A 12 -19.03 -7.26 8.64
N SER A 13 -17.93 -7.01 9.35
CA SER A 13 -17.92 -6.89 10.82
C SER A 13 -17.88 -5.45 11.33
N LEU A 14 -17.77 -4.45 10.45
CA LEU A 14 -17.68 -3.02 10.83
C LEU A 14 -18.81 -2.57 11.75
N ASP A 15 -20.05 -3.02 11.50
CA ASP A 15 -21.21 -2.61 12.28
C ASP A 15 -21.23 -3.20 13.70
N SER A 16 -20.53 -4.32 13.90
CA SER A 16 -20.43 -5.02 15.18
C SER A 16 -19.31 -4.52 16.10
N LEU A 17 -18.52 -3.52 15.66
CA LEU A 17 -17.40 -3.01 16.42
C LEU A 17 -17.84 -2.25 17.68
N PRO A 18 -17.05 -2.30 18.78
CA PRO A 18 -17.36 -1.60 20.03
C PRO A 18 -17.69 -0.12 19.82
N ALA A 19 -18.64 0.38 20.61
CA ALA A 19 -18.97 1.80 20.66
C ALA A 19 -17.70 2.65 20.91
N GLY A 20 -17.57 3.77 20.22
CA GLY A 20 -16.38 4.63 20.27
C GLY A 20 -15.27 4.25 19.28
N THR A 21 -15.33 3.10 18.62
CA THR A 21 -14.44 2.80 17.48
C THR A 21 -14.82 3.67 16.30
N ARG A 22 -13.92 4.56 15.85
CA ARG A 22 -14.14 5.39 14.65
C ARG A 22 -14.04 4.53 13.41
N ARG A 23 -15.03 4.61 12.52
CA ARG A 23 -15.15 3.81 11.29
C ARG A 23 -15.02 4.72 10.06
N PRO A 24 -14.64 4.20 8.87
CA PRO A 24 -14.64 5.01 7.65
C PRO A 24 -16.02 5.58 7.38
N GLY A 25 -16.11 6.90 7.19
CA GLY A 25 -17.36 7.60 6.89
C GLY A 25 -17.80 7.58 5.42
N TYR A 26 -17.19 6.76 4.58
CA TYR A 26 -17.39 6.73 3.13
C TYR A 26 -17.59 5.31 2.59
N ASP A 27 -18.27 5.19 1.43
CA ASP A 27 -18.41 3.91 0.74
C ASP A 27 -17.08 3.51 0.10
N ARG A 28 -16.46 2.46 0.64
CA ARG A 28 -15.20 1.90 0.14
C ARG A 28 -15.37 1.20 -1.20
N ALA A 29 -16.52 0.58 -1.46
CA ALA A 29 -16.76 -0.13 -2.72
C ALA A 29 -16.88 0.83 -3.91
N ALA A 30 -17.25 2.09 -3.64
CA ALA A 30 -17.29 3.15 -4.64
C ALA A 30 -15.92 3.79 -4.95
N GLN A 31 -14.84 3.41 -4.24
CA GLN A 31 -13.53 4.04 -4.40
C GLN A 31 -12.67 3.38 -5.47
N GLY A 32 -12.05 4.21 -6.31
CA GLY A 32 -10.97 3.79 -7.22
C GLY A 32 -9.59 3.89 -6.57
N ILE A 33 -8.62 3.13 -7.09
CA ILE A 33 -7.21 3.22 -6.70
C ILE A 33 -6.53 4.30 -7.53
N GLY A 34 -5.93 5.28 -6.87
CA GLY A 34 -5.14 6.35 -7.50
C GLY A 34 -3.72 6.49 -6.96
N ILE A 35 -3.43 5.78 -5.87
CA ILE A 35 -2.13 5.78 -5.21
C ILE A 35 -1.62 4.34 -5.17
N VAL A 36 -0.38 4.14 -5.63
CA VAL A 36 0.37 2.90 -5.36
C VAL A 36 1.47 3.22 -4.36
N HIS A 37 1.51 2.50 -3.24
CA HIS A 37 2.51 2.70 -2.20
C HIS A 37 3.52 1.54 -2.14
N LEU A 38 4.79 1.82 -2.41
CA LEU A 38 5.88 0.86 -2.27
C LEU A 38 6.38 0.84 -0.82
N GLY A 39 6.25 -0.32 -0.18
CA GLY A 39 6.60 -0.50 1.23
C GLY A 39 5.39 -0.32 2.15
N LEU A 40 4.43 -1.25 2.11
CA LEU A 40 3.24 -1.25 2.97
C LEU A 40 3.58 -1.54 4.47
N GLY A 41 4.39 -0.68 5.09
CA GLY A 41 4.86 -0.79 6.45
C GLY A 41 3.95 -0.13 7.49
N ALA A 42 4.34 -0.23 8.77
CA ALA A 42 3.59 0.37 9.87
C ALA A 42 3.54 1.91 9.78
N PHE A 43 4.63 2.56 9.39
CA PHE A 43 4.66 4.02 9.25
C PHE A 43 3.68 4.52 8.20
N HIS A 44 3.65 3.89 7.03
CA HIS A 44 2.69 4.25 5.99
C HIS A 44 1.24 4.13 6.47
N ARG A 45 0.92 2.99 7.08
CA ARG A 45 -0.40 2.71 7.65
C ARG A 45 -0.79 3.68 8.77
N ALA A 46 0.15 4.14 9.57
CA ALA A 46 -0.11 5.11 10.63
C ALA A 46 -0.06 6.58 10.15
N HIS A 47 0.32 6.85 8.89
CA HIS A 47 0.56 8.21 8.41
C HIS A 47 -0.13 8.51 7.08
N GLN A 48 0.48 8.15 5.93
CA GLN A 48 -0.07 8.56 4.63
C GLN A 48 -1.45 7.96 4.35
N ALA A 49 -1.67 6.71 4.79
CA ALA A 49 -2.97 6.07 4.67
C ALA A 49 -4.05 6.75 5.54
N VAL A 50 -3.69 7.25 6.74
CA VAL A 50 -4.61 8.01 7.62
C VAL A 50 -5.05 9.31 6.95
N TYR A 51 -4.10 10.08 6.42
CA TYR A 51 -4.43 11.32 5.72
C TYR A 51 -5.23 11.10 4.42
N THR A 52 -4.98 9.98 3.74
CA THR A 52 -5.79 9.60 2.56
C THR A 52 -7.21 9.24 3.00
N ASP A 53 -7.36 8.51 4.10
CA ASP A 53 -8.66 8.18 4.71
C ASP A 53 -9.46 9.45 5.06
N ASP A 54 -8.81 10.46 5.63
CA ASP A 54 -9.42 11.78 5.91
C ASP A 54 -9.89 12.51 4.65
N ARG A 55 -9.23 12.33 3.50
CA ARG A 55 -9.66 12.94 2.23
C ARG A 55 -10.83 12.20 1.61
N LEU A 56 -10.84 10.87 1.70
CA LEU A 56 -11.98 10.07 1.27
C LEU A 56 -13.23 10.37 2.12
N GLU A 57 -13.08 10.57 3.43
CA GLU A 57 -14.16 11.04 4.31
C GLU A 57 -14.65 12.46 3.97
N ALA A 58 -13.77 13.33 3.47
CA ALA A 58 -14.14 14.65 3.00
C ALA A 58 -14.85 14.64 1.62
N GLY A 59 -15.09 13.44 1.04
CA GLY A 59 -15.82 13.26 -0.20
C GLY A 59 -14.94 13.18 -1.46
N GLU A 60 -13.60 13.18 -1.32
CA GLU A 60 -12.74 12.93 -2.46
C GLU A 60 -12.86 11.46 -2.92
N THR A 61 -12.69 11.23 -4.23
CA THR A 61 -12.82 9.89 -4.82
C THR A 61 -11.63 9.52 -5.68
N GLY A 62 -11.37 8.22 -5.79
CA GLY A 62 -10.33 7.69 -6.69
C GLY A 62 -8.92 7.77 -6.13
N TRP A 63 -8.76 8.10 -4.84
CA TRP A 63 -7.46 8.16 -4.15
C TRP A 63 -7.16 6.94 -3.28
N GLY A 64 -7.94 5.86 -3.43
CA GLY A 64 -7.66 4.59 -2.75
C GLY A 64 -6.24 4.10 -3.01
N ILE A 65 -5.71 3.36 -2.05
CA ILE A 65 -4.32 2.91 -2.04
C ILE A 65 -4.24 1.42 -2.40
N CYS A 66 -3.38 1.11 -3.39
CA CYS A 66 -2.79 -0.21 -3.54
C CYS A 66 -1.43 -0.22 -2.83
N GLY A 67 -1.30 -1.01 -1.76
CA GLY A 67 -0.04 -1.17 -1.04
C GLY A 67 0.76 -2.36 -1.55
N LEU A 68 2.04 -2.13 -1.85
CA LEU A 68 2.96 -3.16 -2.34
C LEU A 68 3.99 -3.52 -1.27
N SER A 69 4.06 -4.80 -0.92
CA SER A 69 5.17 -5.37 -0.15
C SER A 69 6.26 -5.87 -1.10
N LEU A 70 7.49 -5.37 -0.93
CA LEU A 70 8.61 -5.70 -1.81
C LEU A 70 9.31 -7.02 -1.46
N ARG A 71 9.06 -7.58 -0.26
CA ARG A 71 9.86 -8.71 0.27
C ARG A 71 9.04 -9.87 0.81
N SER A 72 8.01 -9.60 1.62
CA SER A 72 7.29 -10.64 2.37
C SER A 72 5.77 -10.49 2.20
N PRO A 73 5.03 -11.61 2.14
CA PRO A 73 3.57 -11.59 2.05
C PRO A 73 2.86 -11.26 3.35
N ALA A 74 3.57 -11.24 4.50
CA ALA A 74 2.94 -11.19 5.82
C ALA A 74 1.92 -10.05 5.99
N VAL A 75 2.20 -8.85 5.45
CA VAL A 75 1.26 -7.72 5.53
C VAL A 75 0.04 -7.95 4.64
N ARG A 76 0.22 -8.47 3.42
CA ARG A 76 -0.88 -8.83 2.53
C ARG A 76 -1.77 -9.88 3.19
N GLU A 77 -1.17 -10.93 3.75
CA GLU A 77 -1.90 -12.01 4.42
C GLU A 77 -2.64 -11.55 5.68
N ALA A 78 -2.13 -10.53 6.37
CA ALA A 78 -2.81 -9.91 7.50
C ALA A 78 -4.01 -9.05 7.05
N LEU A 79 -3.87 -8.27 5.97
CA LEU A 79 -4.87 -7.30 5.53
C LEU A 79 -5.92 -7.86 4.57
N ALA A 80 -5.57 -8.83 3.72
CA ALA A 80 -6.47 -9.35 2.69
C ALA A 80 -7.74 -10.00 3.26
N PRO A 81 -7.68 -10.82 4.34
CA PRO A 81 -8.88 -11.35 4.98
C PRO A 81 -9.73 -10.29 5.70
N GLN A 82 -9.25 -9.05 5.77
CA GLN A 82 -9.92 -7.90 6.39
C GLN A 82 -10.35 -6.86 5.35
N ASP A 83 -10.38 -7.22 4.07
CA ASP A 83 -10.73 -6.31 2.97
C ASP A 83 -9.84 -5.06 2.91
N GLY A 84 -8.59 -5.15 3.36
CA GLY A 84 -7.66 -4.02 3.47
C GLY A 84 -7.84 -3.13 4.71
N LEU A 85 -8.83 -3.41 5.56
CA LEU A 85 -9.09 -2.67 6.80
C LEU A 85 -8.07 -3.02 7.88
N TYR A 86 -7.73 -2.03 8.70
CA TYR A 86 -6.93 -2.22 9.91
C TYR A 86 -7.22 -1.10 10.91
N THR A 87 -6.81 -1.31 12.16
CA THR A 87 -6.97 -0.32 13.23
C THR A 87 -5.68 0.46 13.44
N VAL A 88 -5.80 1.79 13.53
CA VAL A 88 -4.80 2.67 14.12
C VAL A 88 -5.22 2.97 15.55
N LEU A 89 -4.32 2.72 16.49
CA LEU A 89 -4.47 3.06 17.90
C LEU A 89 -3.58 4.27 18.20
N THR A 90 -4.20 5.42 18.45
CA THR A 90 -3.50 6.62 18.91
C THR A 90 -3.53 6.64 20.42
N ARG A 91 -2.35 6.76 21.05
CA ARG A 91 -2.23 6.82 22.51
C ARG A 91 -1.76 8.20 22.94
N GLY A 92 -2.50 8.84 23.84
CA GLY A 92 -2.15 10.16 24.35
C GLY A 92 -2.68 10.40 25.76
N PRO A 93 -2.39 11.59 26.35
CA PRO A 93 -2.81 11.92 27.71
C PRO A 93 -4.32 11.87 27.95
N GLY A 94 -5.14 12.04 26.89
CA GLY A 94 -6.60 11.95 26.94
C GLY A 94 -7.17 10.53 26.83
N GLY A 95 -6.32 9.52 26.66
CA GLY A 95 -6.72 8.12 26.47
C GLY A 95 -6.29 7.53 25.12
N ASP A 96 -6.72 6.30 24.88
CA ASP A 96 -6.48 5.57 23.64
C ASP A 96 -7.67 5.77 22.69
N GLU A 97 -7.38 6.13 21.43
CA GLU A 97 -8.37 6.26 20.36
C GLU A 97 -8.16 5.16 19.32
N ALA A 98 -9.21 4.39 19.03
CA ALA A 98 -9.20 3.37 17.98
C ALA A 98 -9.94 3.87 16.74
N ARG A 99 -9.25 3.90 15.60
CA ARG A 99 -9.81 4.23 14.29
C ARG A 99 -9.56 3.11 13.30
N ILE A 100 -10.60 2.66 12.62
CA ILE A 100 -10.49 1.79 11.46
C ILE A 100 -10.13 2.64 10.24
N ILE A 101 -9.04 2.27 9.57
CA ILE A 101 -8.61 2.88 8.31
C ILE A 101 -9.07 2.00 7.15
N GLY A 102 -9.72 2.62 6.17
CA GLY A 102 -10.27 1.97 4.98
C GLY A 102 -9.64 2.42 3.66
N SER A 103 -8.67 3.33 3.69
CA SER A 103 -8.05 3.90 2.48
C SER A 103 -7.18 2.91 1.70
N VAL A 104 -6.73 1.83 2.32
CA VAL A 104 -6.06 0.71 1.63
C VAL A 104 -7.12 -0.22 1.05
N LEU A 105 -7.19 -0.30 -0.28
CA LEU A 105 -8.17 -1.10 -1.01
C LEU A 105 -7.58 -2.42 -1.52
N GLU A 106 -6.27 -2.44 -1.78
CA GLU A 106 -5.57 -3.60 -2.30
C GLU A 106 -4.19 -3.72 -1.63
N ALA A 107 -3.77 -4.96 -1.36
CA ALA A 107 -2.43 -5.26 -0.88
C ALA A 107 -1.84 -6.38 -1.74
N LEU A 108 -0.68 -6.14 -2.34
CA LEU A 108 0.02 -7.10 -3.19
C LEU A 108 1.43 -7.36 -2.65
N THR A 109 2.01 -8.50 -3.03
CA THR A 109 3.40 -8.86 -2.72
C THR A 109 4.17 -9.03 -4.00
N VAL A 110 5.13 -8.14 -4.27
CA VAL A 110 5.79 -8.06 -5.58
C VAL A 110 6.47 -9.39 -5.99
N PRO A 111 7.23 -10.08 -5.12
CA PRO A 111 7.83 -11.37 -5.49
C PRO A 111 6.83 -12.46 -5.90
N GLU A 112 5.61 -12.43 -5.39
CA GLU A 112 4.57 -13.44 -5.66
C GLU A 112 3.60 -13.00 -6.77
N GLN A 113 3.43 -11.69 -6.94
CA GLN A 113 2.44 -11.09 -7.83
C GLN A 113 3.09 -9.98 -8.71
N PRO A 114 4.20 -10.27 -9.41
CA PRO A 114 4.97 -9.27 -10.13
C PRO A 114 4.17 -8.56 -11.23
N ASP A 115 3.41 -9.32 -12.03
CA ASP A 115 2.63 -8.78 -13.14
C ASP A 115 1.49 -7.88 -12.67
N LEU A 116 0.82 -8.26 -11.57
CA LEU A 116 -0.23 -7.45 -10.95
C LEU A 116 0.33 -6.15 -10.37
N ALA A 117 1.48 -6.23 -9.68
CA ALA A 117 2.15 -5.05 -9.15
C ALA A 117 2.56 -4.08 -10.27
N LEU A 118 3.15 -4.60 -11.36
CA LEU A 118 3.53 -3.78 -12.51
C LEU A 118 2.30 -3.21 -13.24
N ALA A 119 1.21 -3.98 -13.34
CA ALA A 119 -0.05 -3.49 -13.91
C ALA A 119 -0.62 -2.33 -13.07
N ARG A 120 -0.62 -2.42 -11.73
CA ARG A 120 -1.06 -1.33 -10.85
C ARG A 120 -0.18 -0.10 -10.97
N LEU A 121 1.14 -0.27 -11.01
CA LEU A 121 2.08 0.85 -11.19
C LEU A 121 1.90 1.55 -12.55
N ALA A 122 1.55 0.80 -13.60
CA ALA A 122 1.35 1.33 -14.94
C ALA A 122 -0.09 1.78 -15.24
N ASP A 123 -1.05 1.52 -14.34
CA ASP A 123 -2.46 1.85 -14.54
C ASP A 123 -2.65 3.38 -14.73
N PRO A 124 -3.36 3.84 -15.78
CA PRO A 124 -3.63 5.28 -15.98
C PRO A 124 -4.31 5.95 -14.77
N ALA A 125 -5.11 5.22 -13.99
CA ALA A 125 -5.75 5.72 -12.77
C ALA A 125 -4.74 5.97 -11.63
N THR A 126 -3.60 5.25 -11.63
CA THR A 126 -2.49 5.51 -10.71
C THR A 126 -1.83 6.83 -11.10
N ARG A 127 -2.06 7.85 -10.26
CA ARG A 127 -1.57 9.22 -10.41
C ARG A 127 -0.37 9.50 -9.51
N VAL A 128 -0.24 8.76 -8.41
CA VAL A 128 0.85 8.91 -7.44
C VAL A 128 1.45 7.54 -7.11
N ILE A 129 2.78 7.46 -7.20
CA ILE A 129 3.54 6.37 -6.61
C ILE A 129 4.32 6.94 -5.42
N SER A 130 4.07 6.42 -4.22
CA SER A 130 4.71 6.87 -2.96
C SER A 130 5.53 5.74 -2.33
N LEU A 131 6.51 6.08 -1.49
CA LEU A 131 7.51 5.12 -1.02
C LEU A 131 7.82 5.26 0.48
N THR A 132 7.86 4.12 1.20
CA THR A 132 8.50 3.99 2.52
C THR A 132 9.37 2.72 2.58
N VAL A 133 10.34 2.66 1.68
CA VAL A 133 11.13 1.44 1.37
C VAL A 133 12.45 1.31 2.15
N THR A 134 12.73 2.25 3.06
CA THR A 134 14.03 2.50 3.71
C THR A 134 15.16 2.85 2.74
N GLU A 135 16.28 3.31 3.26
CA GLU A 135 17.41 3.86 2.51
C GLU A 135 18.05 2.84 1.57
N LYS A 136 18.05 1.55 1.95
CA LYS A 136 18.71 0.49 1.18
C LYS A 136 18.01 0.20 -0.15
N ALA A 137 16.69 0.35 -0.20
CA ALA A 137 15.91 0.03 -1.40
C ALA A 137 16.08 1.06 -2.54
N TYR A 138 16.75 2.18 -2.29
CA TYR A 138 17.15 3.13 -3.33
C TYR A 138 18.39 2.67 -4.11
N CYS A 139 19.06 1.58 -3.68
CA CYS A 139 20.23 0.99 -4.35
C CYS A 139 21.32 2.02 -4.66
N ARG A 140 21.70 2.86 -3.67
CA ARG A 140 22.72 3.90 -3.84
C ARG A 140 24.07 3.46 -3.32
N ASP A 141 25.15 3.85 -4.00
CA ASP A 141 26.52 3.65 -3.53
C ASP A 141 26.96 4.75 -2.55
N SER A 142 28.22 4.72 -2.10
CA SER A 142 28.76 5.71 -1.16
C SER A 142 28.91 7.12 -1.75
N SER A 143 28.89 7.26 -3.08
CA SER A 143 28.85 8.57 -3.75
C SER A 143 27.42 9.13 -3.83
N GLY A 144 26.41 8.29 -3.57
CA GLY A 144 25.01 8.61 -3.72
C GLY A 144 24.50 8.40 -5.15
N ALA A 145 25.29 7.85 -6.06
CA ALA A 145 24.83 7.41 -7.37
C ALA A 145 24.11 6.06 -7.26
N LEU A 146 23.45 5.63 -8.34
CA LEU A 146 22.90 4.28 -8.43
C LEU A 146 24.06 3.26 -8.39
N ASP A 147 24.01 2.29 -7.48
CA ASP A 147 24.98 1.20 -7.43
C ASP A 147 24.64 0.12 -8.47
N GLU A 148 25.19 0.27 -9.68
CA GLU A 148 24.98 -0.69 -10.77
C GLU A 148 25.53 -2.09 -10.48
N ARG A 149 26.36 -2.26 -9.44
CA ARG A 149 26.86 -3.56 -9.01
C ARG A 149 25.88 -4.28 -8.09
N HIS A 150 24.85 -3.59 -7.58
CA HIS A 150 23.84 -4.18 -6.73
C HIS A 150 23.15 -5.34 -7.47
N PRO A 151 22.99 -6.53 -6.86
CA PRO A 151 22.44 -7.71 -7.55
C PRO A 151 21.08 -7.47 -8.21
N ASP A 152 20.18 -6.74 -7.55
CA ASP A 152 18.87 -6.41 -8.11
C ASP A 152 18.97 -5.42 -9.28
N ILE A 153 19.93 -4.48 -9.25
CA ILE A 153 20.12 -3.54 -10.37
C ILE A 153 20.71 -4.28 -11.57
N ARG A 154 21.66 -5.18 -11.36
CA ARG A 154 22.18 -6.06 -12.43
C ARG A 154 21.08 -6.90 -13.06
N HIS A 155 20.25 -7.55 -12.23
CA HIS A 155 19.09 -8.31 -12.68
C HIS A 155 18.16 -7.43 -13.54
N ASP A 156 17.86 -6.22 -13.08
CA ASP A 156 16.97 -5.30 -13.79
C ASP A 156 17.54 -4.82 -15.13
N LEU A 157 18.86 -4.60 -15.20
CA LEU A 157 19.57 -4.16 -16.41
C LEU A 157 19.73 -5.28 -17.45
N GLU A 158 19.79 -6.55 -17.04
CA GLU A 158 19.78 -7.70 -17.95
C GLU A 158 18.46 -7.80 -18.74
N GLY A 159 17.39 -7.14 -18.25
CA GLY A 159 16.11 -7.00 -18.96
C GLY A 159 15.30 -8.29 -19.02
N GLN A 160 15.64 -9.30 -18.22
CA GLN A 160 14.96 -10.59 -18.18
C GLN A 160 13.90 -10.61 -17.07
N GLY A 161 12.64 -10.73 -17.45
CA GLY A 161 11.52 -10.87 -16.51
C GLY A 161 11.12 -9.57 -15.80
N THR A 162 10.49 -9.70 -14.63
CA THR A 162 10.04 -8.53 -13.85
C THR A 162 11.20 -7.94 -13.04
N PRO A 163 11.33 -6.59 -12.99
CA PRO A 163 12.32 -5.94 -12.15
C PRO A 163 12.15 -6.28 -10.66
N ARG A 164 13.27 -6.35 -9.95
CA ARG A 164 13.35 -6.64 -8.51
C ARG A 164 13.57 -5.36 -7.69
N SER A 165 14.31 -4.40 -8.22
CA SER A 165 14.60 -3.17 -7.49
C SER A 165 13.45 -2.17 -7.59
N VAL A 166 13.38 -1.24 -6.62
CA VAL A 166 12.43 -0.12 -6.68
C VAL A 166 12.68 0.76 -7.93
N PRO A 167 13.92 1.19 -8.24
CA PRO A 167 14.19 1.92 -9.49
C PRO A 167 13.76 1.16 -10.74
N GLY A 168 14.01 -0.16 -10.81
CA GLY A 168 13.63 -0.98 -11.95
C GLY A 168 12.12 -1.11 -12.12
N LEU A 169 11.37 -1.32 -11.03
CA LEU A 169 9.90 -1.36 -11.06
C LEU A 169 9.31 -0.05 -11.57
N LEU A 170 9.84 1.10 -11.09
CA LEU A 170 9.41 2.42 -11.54
C LEU A 170 9.73 2.64 -13.02
N ALA A 171 10.94 2.30 -13.46
CA ALA A 171 11.36 2.42 -14.85
C ALA A 171 10.52 1.55 -15.80
N ALA A 172 10.23 0.31 -15.41
CA ALA A 172 9.36 -0.58 -16.19
C ALA A 172 7.92 -0.07 -16.27
N ALA A 173 7.38 0.44 -15.17
CA ALA A 173 6.04 1.03 -15.15
C ALA A 173 5.96 2.26 -16.07
N LEU A 174 6.91 3.18 -15.97
CA LEU A 174 6.98 4.36 -16.84
C LEU A 174 7.13 4.00 -18.32
N ARG A 175 7.98 3.00 -18.64
CA ARG A 175 8.14 2.50 -20.00
C ARG A 175 6.82 1.93 -20.54
N ARG A 176 6.08 1.17 -19.73
CA ARG A 176 4.77 0.63 -20.10
C ARG A 176 3.77 1.75 -20.36
N ARG A 177 3.71 2.76 -19.49
CA ARG A 177 2.82 3.93 -19.65
C ARG A 177 3.12 4.71 -20.93
N ALA A 178 4.40 4.94 -21.21
CA ALA A 178 4.83 5.62 -22.43
C ALA A 178 4.42 4.84 -23.70
N GLY A 179 4.57 3.51 -23.69
CA GLY A 179 4.16 2.65 -24.81
C GLY A 179 2.66 2.61 -25.07
N THR A 180 1.83 2.93 -24.08
CA THR A 180 0.35 2.90 -24.19
C THR A 180 -0.28 4.29 -24.25
N GLY A 181 0.51 5.38 -24.25
CA GLY A 181 -0.03 6.75 -24.20
C GLY A 181 -0.74 7.09 -22.89
N ALA A 182 -0.36 6.43 -21.79
CA ALA A 182 -0.89 6.68 -20.44
C ALA A 182 -0.01 7.65 -19.62
N GLY A 183 0.93 8.34 -20.28
CA GLY A 183 1.85 9.31 -19.69
C GLY A 183 1.30 10.72 -19.66
#